data_AF-A0A7S2PCL8-F1
#
_entry.id   AF-A0A7S2PCL8-F1
#
_cell.length_a   1.000
_cell.length_b   1.000
_cell.length_c   1.000
_cell.angle_alpha   90.00
_cell.angle_beta   90.00
_cell.angle_gamma   90.00
#
_symmetry.space_group_name_H-M   'P 1'
#
loop_
_entity.id
_entity.type
_entity.pdbx_description
1 polymer ?
#
loop_
_entity_poly.entity_id
_entity_poly.type
_entity_poly.pdbx_seq_one_letter_code
_entity_poly.pdbx_strand_id
1 'polypeptide(L)'
;FDLGDYDVADDPDGTFTSNINPPLSWRNGEHSFSDWRIIVSTKDDGYQASTTYHVHKNMLGIGPHRSDYFARLFQSHSSSSLSELGNSTSEIELEYSSARAFP
;
A
#
# COMPACT_ATOMS: atom_id res chain seq x y z
N PHE A 1 13.71 -27.48 -20.10
CA PHE A 1 12.30 -27.20 -19.74
C PHE A 1 11.65 -26.68 -21.00
N ASP A 2 10.80 -27.52 -21.58
CA ASP A 2 10.11 -27.32 -22.84
C ASP A 2 8.64 -27.08 -22.49
N LEU A 3 8.08 -25.95 -22.89
CA LEU A 3 6.68 -25.59 -22.67
C LEU A 3 6.00 -25.67 -24.03
N GLY A 4 5.59 -26.89 -24.38
CA GLY A 4 4.88 -27.20 -25.62
C GLY A 4 3.56 -26.43 -25.75
N ASP A 5 3.31 -26.09 -27.01
CA ASP A 5 2.08 -25.66 -27.67
C ASP A 5 0.80 -25.59 -26.81
N TYR A 6 0.35 -24.35 -26.58
CA TYR A 6 -1.05 -24.08 -26.28
C TYR A 6 -1.82 -23.98 -27.60
N ASP A 7 -2.65 -24.98 -27.87
CA ASP A 7 -3.68 -24.93 -28.91
C ASP A 7 -4.54 -23.68 -28.73
N VAL A 8 -4.48 -22.79 -29.72
CA VAL A 8 -5.38 -21.64 -29.84
C VAL A 8 -6.74 -22.18 -30.30
N ALA A 9 -7.62 -22.48 -29.34
CA ALA A 9 -9.03 -22.56 -29.62
C ALA A 9 -9.56 -21.12 -29.76
N ASP A 10 -10.00 -20.82 -30.99
CA ASP A 10 -10.71 -19.63 -31.43
C ASP A 10 -11.97 -19.42 -30.57
N ASP A 11 -11.88 -18.54 -29.58
CA ASP A 11 -13.02 -18.08 -28.77
C ASP A 11 -13.26 -16.59 -29.10
N PRO A 12 -14.24 -16.26 -29.96
CA PRO A 12 -14.48 -14.90 -30.43
C PRO A 12 -15.33 -14.06 -29.47
N ASP A 13 -15.07 -14.13 -28.17
CA ASP A 13 -15.62 -13.17 -27.19
C ASP A 13 -14.53 -12.74 -26.19
N GLY A 14 -13.60 -11.94 -26.72
CA GLY A 14 -12.47 -11.37 -26.00
C GLY A 14 -12.87 -10.28 -25.00
N THR A 15 -13.63 -10.63 -23.96
CA THR A 15 -13.59 -9.86 -22.71
C THR A 15 -12.45 -10.37 -21.85
N PHE A 16 -11.23 -9.96 -22.20
CA PHE A 16 -10.06 -10.14 -21.36
C PHE A 16 -10.30 -9.46 -20.00
N THR A 17 -10.48 -10.33 -19.01
CA THR A 17 -10.12 -10.15 -17.59
C THR A 17 -10.43 -8.77 -17.03
N SER A 18 -11.58 -8.69 -16.35
CA SER A 18 -11.81 -7.86 -15.17
C SER A 18 -10.54 -7.17 -14.67
N ASN A 19 -10.55 -5.83 -14.63
CA ASN A 19 -9.65 -4.97 -13.86
C ASN A 19 -9.68 -5.36 -12.38
N ILE A 20 -9.21 -6.56 -12.03
CA ILE A 20 -8.97 -6.96 -10.65
C ILE A 20 -7.64 -6.31 -10.33
N ASN A 21 -7.67 -5.02 -9.99
CA ASN A 21 -6.61 -4.48 -9.14
C ASN A 21 -6.53 -5.46 -7.96
N PRO A 22 -5.41 -6.19 -7.79
CA PRO A 22 -5.33 -7.19 -6.73
C PRO A 22 -5.67 -6.48 -5.41
N PRO A 23 -6.52 -7.08 -4.56
CA PRO A 23 -6.88 -6.49 -3.28
C PRO A 23 -5.58 -6.09 -2.59
N LEU A 24 -5.53 -4.83 -2.17
CA LEU A 24 -4.45 -4.20 -1.43
C LEU A 24 -3.78 -5.25 -0.55
N SER A 25 -2.57 -5.70 -0.93
CA SER A 25 -1.86 -6.75 -0.21
C SER A 25 -1.24 -6.15 1.06
N TRP A 26 -2.09 -5.62 1.93
CA TRP A 26 -1.75 -5.08 3.22
C TRP A 26 -1.57 -6.30 4.09
N ARG A 27 -0.33 -6.78 4.12
CA ARG A 27 -0.02 -8.03 4.79
C ARG A 27 -0.03 -7.74 6.29
N ASN A 28 -0.92 -8.41 7.00
CA ASN A 28 -1.00 -8.27 8.43
C ASN A 28 0.19 -8.99 9.08
N GLY A 29 1.05 -8.27 9.81
CA GLY A 29 2.07 -8.83 10.69
C GLY A 29 3.50 -8.30 10.50
N GLU A 30 4.25 -8.29 11.61
CA GLU A 30 5.68 -7.94 11.69
C GLU A 30 6.58 -8.85 10.84
N HIS A 31 6.08 -10.02 10.42
CA HIS A 31 6.78 -10.96 9.54
C HIS A 31 6.54 -10.70 8.05
N SER A 32 5.78 -9.66 7.70
CA SER A 32 5.73 -9.19 6.31
C SER A 32 7.07 -8.56 5.96
N PHE A 33 7.64 -8.86 4.80
CA PHE A 33 8.87 -8.22 4.28
C PHE A 33 8.65 -6.74 3.90
N SER A 34 7.70 -6.08 4.55
CA SER A 34 7.30 -4.70 4.32
C SER A 34 8.42 -3.78 4.74
N ASP A 35 8.72 -2.81 3.90
CA ASP A 35 9.77 -1.80 4.08
C ASP A 35 9.19 -0.43 4.50
N TRP A 36 7.89 -0.38 4.80
CA TRP A 36 7.20 0.81 5.31
C TRP A 36 6.04 0.47 6.26
N ARG A 37 5.81 1.34 7.23
CA ARG A 37 4.67 1.29 8.17
C ARG A 37 3.82 2.55 8.03
N ILE A 38 2.49 2.39 8.07
CA ILE A 38 1.56 3.51 8.23
C ILE A 38 0.81 3.32 9.53
N ILE A 39 0.95 4.26 10.46
CA ILE A 39 0.22 4.27 11.73
C ILE A 39 -0.95 5.22 11.56
N VAL A 40 -2.17 4.70 11.58
CA VAL A 40 -3.39 5.50 11.56
C VAL A 40 -3.89 5.64 12.99
N SER A 41 -3.93 6.87 13.50
CA SER A 41 -4.45 7.20 14.82
C SER A 41 -5.81 7.90 14.71
N THR A 42 -6.74 7.56 15.61
CA THR A 42 -8.03 8.24 15.75
C THR A 42 -8.07 8.98 17.08
N LYS A 43 -8.51 10.24 17.06
CA LYS A 43 -8.87 10.98 18.27
C LYS A 43 -10.38 11.14 18.32
N ASP A 44 -11.02 10.45 19.25
CA ASP A 44 -12.45 10.58 19.53
C ASP A 44 -12.63 10.72 21.05
N ASP A 45 -13.14 11.87 21.52
CA ASP A 45 -13.53 12.19 22.90
C ASP A 45 -12.88 11.38 24.05
N GLY A 46 -11.54 11.36 24.08
CA GLY A 46 -10.74 10.74 25.16
C GLY A 46 -10.29 9.30 24.91
N TYR A 47 -10.71 8.68 23.80
CA TYR A 47 -10.21 7.39 23.33
C TYR A 47 -9.23 7.59 22.17
N GLN A 48 -7.99 7.13 22.35
CA GLN A 48 -6.99 7.05 21.29
C GLN A 48 -6.83 5.59 20.88
N ALA A 49 -7.21 5.30 19.64
CA ALA A 49 -6.92 4.04 18.99
C ALA A 49 -5.90 4.29 17.89
N SER A 50 -4.97 3.35 17.72
CA SER A 50 -4.07 3.35 16.57
C SER A 50 -4.04 1.97 15.92
N THR A 51 -3.96 1.96 14.60
CA THR A 51 -3.81 0.75 13.79
C THR A 51 -2.57 0.90 12.92
N THR A 52 -1.74 -0.15 12.88
CA THR A 52 -0.50 -0.16 12.09
C THR A 52 -0.67 -1.03 10.86
N TYR A 53 -0.35 -0.45 9.70
CA TYR A 53 -0.39 -1.10 8.41
C TYR A 53 1.02 -1.30 7.87
N HIS A 54 1.33 -2.51 7.45
CA HIS A 54 2.61 -2.88 6.88
C HIS A 54 2.48 -2.95 5.35
N VAL A 55 3.24 -2.11 4.65
CA VAL A 55 3.12 -1.91 3.20
C VAL A 55 4.48 -1.77 2.55
N HIS A 56 4.53 -1.98 1.23
CA HIS A 56 5.77 -1.82 0.48
C HIS A 56 5.90 -0.42 -0.13
N LYS A 57 7.08 0.20 -0.05
CA LYS A 57 7.41 1.48 -0.71
C LYS A 57 7.11 1.43 -2.22
N ASN A 58 7.34 0.29 -2.86
CA ASN A 58 7.02 0.08 -4.27
C ASN A 58 5.52 0.33 -4.56
N MET A 59 4.63 -0.15 -3.69
CA MET A 59 3.18 0.05 -3.83
C MET A 59 2.78 1.52 -3.66
N LEU A 60 3.38 2.21 -2.69
CA LEU A 60 3.06 3.60 -2.36
C LEU A 60 3.72 4.62 -3.29
N GLY A 61 4.90 4.33 -3.83
CA GLY A 61 5.69 5.28 -4.61
C GLY A 61 5.48 5.18 -6.12
N ILE A 62 5.35 3.97 -6.66
CA ILE A 62 5.28 3.74 -8.11
C ILE A 62 4.24 2.67 -8.53
N GLY A 63 3.50 2.11 -7.58
CA GLY A 63 2.51 1.06 -7.83
C GLY A 63 1.13 1.57 -8.27
N PRO A 64 0.16 0.66 -8.45
CA PRO A 64 -1.22 0.99 -8.83
C PRO A 64 -1.94 1.93 -7.84
N HIS A 65 -1.47 1.93 -6.59
CA HIS A 65 -1.99 2.75 -5.50
C HIS A 65 -0.99 3.83 -5.08
N ARG A 66 -0.21 4.36 -6.04
CA ARG A 66 0.79 5.36 -5.71
C ARG A 66 0.14 6.60 -5.09
N SER A 67 0.88 7.21 -4.18
CA SER A 67 0.59 8.52 -3.63
C SER A 67 1.74 9.45 -3.96
N ASP A 68 1.43 10.62 -4.50
CA ASP A 68 2.46 11.62 -4.83
C ASP A 68 3.21 12.09 -3.59
N TYR A 69 2.59 12.03 -2.40
CA TYR A 69 3.26 12.26 -1.13
C TYR A 69 4.38 11.24 -0.91
N PHE A 70 4.04 9.95 -0.95
CA PHE A 70 4.99 8.87 -0.73
C PHE A 70 6.06 8.80 -1.83
N ALA A 71 5.69 9.06 -3.08
CA ALA A 71 6.64 9.14 -4.18
C ALA A 71 7.72 10.21 -3.92
N ARG A 72 7.32 11.41 -3.49
CA ARG A 72 8.26 12.50 -3.15
C ARG A 72 9.06 12.19 -1.88
N LEU A 73 8.42 11.62 -0.86
CA LEU A 73 9.07 11.20 0.38
C LEU A 73 10.22 10.21 0.09
N PHE A 74 9.99 9.20 -0.75
CA PHE A 74 11.01 8.18 -1.04
C PHE A 74 12.08 8.64 -2.03
N GLN A 75 11.78 9.62 -2.89
CA GLN A 75 12.75 10.18 -3.84
C GLN A 75 13.60 11.31 -3.23
N SER A 76 13.14 11.90 -2.12
CA SER A 76 13.88 12.95 -1.42
C SER A 76 15.13 12.37 -0.74
N HIS A 77 16.30 12.80 -1.21
CA HIS A 77 17.61 12.50 -0.59
C HIS A 77 17.99 13.55 0.48
N SER A 78 17.11 14.51 0.76
CA SER A 78 17.39 15.59 1.71
C SER A 78 17.18 15.11 3.14
N SER A 79 18.29 14.99 3.86
CA SER A 79 18.44 14.51 5.24
C SER A 79 17.73 15.34 6.31
N SER A 80 17.04 16.42 5.93
CA SER A 80 16.57 17.46 6.84
C SER A 80 15.06 17.48 7.09
N SER A 81 14.23 16.70 6.38
CA SER A 81 12.77 16.86 6.50
C SER A 81 11.94 15.71 7.07
N LEU A 82 12.35 14.44 7.09
CA LEU A 82 11.35 13.38 7.34
C LEU A 82 11.91 12.30 8.29
N SER A 83 11.67 12.49 9.60
CA SER A 83 11.77 11.45 10.62
C SER A 83 11.09 10.15 10.19
N GLU A 84 10.08 10.25 9.33
CA GLU A 84 9.39 9.14 8.69
C GLU A 84 10.31 8.25 7.86
N LEU A 85 11.25 8.82 7.08
CA LEU A 85 12.18 8.04 6.25
C LEU A 85 13.19 7.28 7.12
N GLY A 86 13.68 7.92 8.19
CA GLY A 86 14.57 7.28 9.17
C GLY A 86 13.88 6.16 9.95
N ASN A 87 12.60 6.34 10.29
CA ASN A 87 11.83 5.37 11.06
C ASN A 87 11.07 4.35 10.19
N SER A 88 11.11 4.53 8.87
CA SER A 88 10.29 3.81 7.89
C SER A 88 8.80 3.76 8.26
N THR A 89 8.29 4.90 8.74
CA THR A 89 6.94 5.01 9.29
C THR A 89 6.33 6.35 8.94
N SER A 90 5.08 6.36 8.48
CA SER A 90 4.26 7.56 8.41
C SER A 90 3.13 7.47 9.43
N GLU A 91 2.88 8.56 10.15
CA GLU A 91 1.77 8.66 11.09
C GLU A 91 0.70 9.58 10.52
N ILE A 92 -0.55 9.12 10.52
CA ILE A 92 -1.69 9.82 9.96
C ILE A 92 -2.80 9.84 11.01
N GLU A 93 -3.22 11.04 11.40
CA GLU A 93 -4.37 11.22 12.26
C GLU A 93 -5.63 11.37 11.41
N LEU A 94 -6.61 10.50 11.62
CA LEU A 94 -7.88 10.50 10.91
C LEU A 94 -9.06 10.53 11.89
N GLU A 95 -10.17 11.09 11.43
CA GLU A 95 -11.49 10.91 12.07
C GLU A 95 -11.88 9.42 12.09
N TYR A 96 -12.73 9.04 13.05
CA TYR A 96 -13.12 7.64 13.25
C TYR A 96 -13.72 6.99 11.99
N SER A 97 -14.59 7.71 11.27
CA SER A 97 -15.20 7.27 10.00
C SER A 97 -14.15 6.95 8.93
N SER A 98 -13.17 7.85 8.76
CA SER A 98 -12.11 7.73 7.78
C SER A 98 -11.11 6.64 8.15
N ALA A 99 -10.77 6.49 9.43
CA ALA A 99 -9.89 5.41 9.90
C ALA A 99 -10.53 4.02 9.72
N ARG A 100 -11.85 3.88 9.91
CA ARG A 100 -12.55 2.62 9.63
C ARG A 100 -12.61 2.26 8.15
N ALA A 101 -12.59 3.26 7.27
CA ALA A 101 -12.54 3.08 5.82
C ALA A 101 -11.11 2.97 5.28
N PHE A 102 -10.10 3.13 6.15
CA PHE A 102 -8.71 2.96 5.77
C PHE A 102 -8.48 1.48 5.42
N PRO A 103 -7.80 1.16 4.30
CA PRO A 103 -7.69 -0.20 3.80
C PRO A 103 -7.01 -1.21 4.73
#